data_AF-A0A7Y5QAU7-F1
#
_entry.id   AF-A0A7Y5QAU7-F1
#
_cell.length_a   1.000
_cell.length_b   1.000
_cell.length_c   1.000
_cell.angle_alpha   90.00
_cell.angle_beta   90.00
_cell.angle_gamma   90.00
#
_symmetry.space_group_name_H-M   'P 1'
#
loop_
_entity.id
_entity.type
_entity.pdbx_description
1 polymer ?
#
loop_
_entity_poly.entity_id
_entity_poly.type
_entity_poly.pdbx_seq_one_letter_code
_entity_poly.pdbx_strand_id
1 'polypeptide(L)' 'MGCFRALICIVFPPLAVIDRGCGTILIVFLLTLAGWVPGAIAALIINYMAVQEQSR' A
#
# COMPACT_ATOMS: atom_id res chain seq x y z
N MET A 1 14.99 -5.63 -21.88
CA MET A 1 14.78 -4.99 -20.56
C MET A 1 14.09 -6.01 -19.66
N GLY A 2 14.82 -6.63 -18.74
CA GLY A 2 14.40 -7.90 -18.13
C GLY A 2 13.13 -7.80 -17.27
N CYS A 3 12.18 -8.72 -17.47
CA CYS A 3 10.95 -8.87 -16.67
C CYS A 3 11.20 -8.95 -15.16
N PHE A 4 12.37 -9.43 -14.75
CA PHE A 4 12.76 -9.49 -13.34
C PHE A 4 12.87 -8.10 -12.68
N ARG A 5 13.32 -7.08 -13.42
CA ARG A 5 13.33 -5.69 -12.93
C ARG A 5 11.92 -5.13 -12.79
N ALA A 6 11.00 -5.51 -13.68
CA ALA A 6 9.59 -5.10 -13.61
C ALA A 6 8.86 -5.76 -12.42
N LEU A 7 9.14 -7.03 -12.14
CA LEU A 7 8.56 -7.75 -11.01
C LEU A 7 8.99 -7.14 -9.66
N ILE A 8 10.27 -6.79 -9.53
CA ILE A 8 10.80 -6.11 -8.32
C ILE A 8 10.22 -4.70 -8.19
N CYS A 9 10.00 -4.00 -9.30
CA CYS A 9 9.36 -2.67 -9.32
C CYS A 9 7.89 -2.72 -8.87
N ILE A 10 7.17 -3.80 -9.17
CA ILE A 10 5.77 -4.02 -8.73
C ILE A 10 5.68 -4.41 -7.25
N VAL A 11 6.57 -5.28 -6.76
CA VAL A 11 6.54 -5.79 -5.38
C VAL A 11 7.12 -4.78 -4.39
N PHE A 12 8.11 -3.99 -4.81
CA PHE A 12 8.75 -2.97 -3.98
C PHE A 12 8.72 -1.61 -4.73
N PRO A 13 7.54 -0.98 -4.86
CA PRO A 13 7.38 0.29 -5.56
C PRO A 13 8.32 1.40 -5.07
N PRO A 14 8.67 1.54 -3.77
CA PRO A 14 9.57 2.62 -3.35
C PRO A 14 11.04 2.38 -3.73
N LEU A 15 11.49 1.12 -3.89
CA LEU A 15 12.91 0.84 -4.20
C LEU A 15 13.27 1.19 -5.64
N ALA A 16 12.33 1.02 -6.57
CA ALA A 16 12.55 1.35 -7.98
C ALA A 16 12.58 2.87 -8.24
N VAL A 17 12.07 3.66 -7.28
CA VAL A 17 12.02 5.12 -7.35
C VAL A 17 13.25 5.77 -6.72
N ILE A 18 14.04 5.05 -5.91
CA ILE A 18 15.31 5.57 -5.34
C ILE A 18 16.25 6.11 -6.42
N ASP A 19 16.30 5.44 -7.57
CA ASP A 19 17.15 5.82 -8.69
C ASP A 19 16.66 7.09 -9.43
N ARG A 20 15.39 7.48 -9.24
CA ARG A 20 14.77 8.64 -9.90
C ARG A 20 14.65 9.90 -9.02
N GLY A 21 15.07 9.83 -7.75
CA GLY A 21 15.17 10.99 -6.86
C GLY A 21 14.45 10.84 -5.53
N CYS A 22 15.11 11.28 -4.46
CA CYS A 22 14.65 11.16 -3.06
C CYS A 22 13.22 11.70 -2.82
N GLY A 23 12.82 12.77 -3.52
CA GLY A 23 11.51 13.39 -3.37
C GLY A 23 10.34 12.50 -3.81
N THR A 24 10.49 11.73 -4.89
CA THR A 24 9.40 10.87 -5.40
C THR A 24 9.15 9.67 -4.50
N ILE A 25 10.19 9.15 -3.84
CA ILE A 25 10.05 8.04 -2.90
C ILE A 25 9.16 8.44 -1.72
N LEU A 26 9.38 9.64 -1.15
CA LEU A 26 8.59 10.14 -0.02
C LEU A 26 7.12 10.31 -0.39
N ILE A 27 6.83 10.82 -1.59
CA ILE A 27 5.46 11.00 -2.08
C ILE A 27 4.78 9.64 -2.35
N VAL A 28 5.45 8.69 -3.01
CA VAL A 28 4.92 7.34 -3.27
C VAL A 28 4.71 6.58 -1.97
N PHE A 29 5.63 6.69 -1.02
CA PHE A 29 5.49 6.09 0.31
C PHE A 29 4.32 6.70 1.09
N LEU A 30 4.14 8.02 1.06
CA LEU A 30 2.97 8.68 1.64
C LEU A 30 1.67 8.26 0.93
N LEU A 31 1.66 8.12 -0.40
CA LEU A 31 0.47 7.74 -1.16
C LEU A 31 0.11 6.27 -0.93
N THR A 32 1.10 5.39 -0.86
CA THR A 32 0.92 3.99 -0.44
C THR A 32 0.36 3.96 0.98
N LEU A 33 0.93 4.68 1.95
CA LEU A 33 0.38 4.72 3.30
C LEU A 33 -1.02 5.35 3.34
N ALA A 34 -1.28 6.43 2.61
CA ALA A 34 -2.57 7.14 2.59
C ALA A 34 -3.68 6.42 1.82
N GLY A 35 -3.38 5.40 1.01
CA GLY A 35 -4.39 4.55 0.38
C GLY A 35 -4.49 3.16 1.03
N TRP A 36 -3.35 2.62 1.47
CA TRP A 36 -3.25 1.27 2.02
C TRP A 36 -3.58 1.21 3.51
N VAL A 37 -3.04 2.13 4.33
CA VAL A 37 -3.33 2.19 5.77
C VAL A 37 -4.80 2.51 6.03
N PRO A 38 -5.42 3.55 5.46
CA PRO A 38 -6.85 3.79 5.67
C PRO A 38 -7.72 2.72 5.01
N GLY A 39 -7.29 2.09 3.91
CA GLY A 39 -8.00 0.96 3.30
C GLY A 39 -8.04 -0.28 4.20
N ALA A 40 -6.92 -0.66 4.80
CA ALA A 40 -6.84 -1.76 5.75
C ALA A 40 -7.63 -1.47 7.04
N ILE A 41 -7.53 -0.23 7.55
CA ILE A 41 -8.30 0.20 8.73
C ILE A 41 -9.81 0.16 8.44
N ALA A 42 -10.25 0.68 7.30
CA ALA A 42 -11.66 0.64 6.91
C ALA A 42 -12.19 -0.79 6.80
N ALA A 43 -11.43 -1.70 6.17
CA ALA A 43 -11.81 -3.10 6.05
C ALA A 43 -11.92 -3.81 7.41
N LEU A 44 -10.99 -3.54 8.33
CA LEU A 44 -11.03 -4.08 9.70
C LEU A 44 -12.24 -3.55 10.49
N ILE A 45 -12.52 -2.25 10.40
CA ILE A 45 -13.66 -1.62 11.07
C ILE A 45 -14.98 -2.22 10.58
N ILE A 46 -15.17 -2.34 9.26
CA ILE A 46 -16.39 -2.92 8.68
C ILE A 46 -16.56 -4.38 9.11
N ASN A 47 -15.48 -5.18 9.07
CA ASN A 47 -15.55 -6.57 9.53
C ASN A 47 -15.89 -6.66 11.01
N TYR A 48 -15.30 -5.81 11.87
CA TYR A 48 -15.63 -5.81 13.29
C TYR A 48 -17.08 -5.38 13.54
N MET A 49 -17.58 -4.38 12.82
CA MET A 49 -19.00 -3.97 12.88
C MET A 49 -19.94 -5.10 12.43
N ALA A 50 -19.62 -5.78 11.33
CA ALA A 50 -20.40 -6.92 10.83
C ALA A 50 -20.39 -8.12 11.79
N VAL A 51 -19.24 -8.39 12.44
CA VAL A 51 -19.12 -9.44 13.46
C VAL A 51 -19.95 -9.12 14.71
N GLN A 52 -20.02 -7.85 15.12
CA GLN A 52 -20.84 -7.44 16.27
C GLN A 52 -22.34 -7.56 16.01
N GLU A 53 -22.79 -7.32 14.77
CA GLU A 53 -24.19 -7.53 14.38
C GLU A 53 -24.58 -9.01 14.38
N GLN A 54 -23.68 -9.90 13.96
CA GLN A 54 -23.92 -11.35 13.99
C GLN A 54 -24.04 -11.92 15.42
N SER A 55 -23.54 -11.21 16.44
CA SER A 55 -23.61 -11.62 17.85
C SER A 55 -24.80 -11.04 18.62
N ARG A 56 -25.68 -10.25 17.98
CA ARG A 56 -26.91 -9.69 18.56
C ARG A 56 -28.16 -10.37 18.04
#